data_AF-A0A2W4U4A1-F1
#
_entry.id   AF-A0A2W4U4A1-F1
#
_cell.length_a   1.000
_cell.length_b   1.000
_cell.length_c   1.000
_cell.angle_alpha   90.00
_cell.angle_beta   90.00
_cell.angle_gamma   90.00
#
_symmetry.space_group_name_H-M   'P 1'
#
loop_
_entity.id
_entity.type
_entity.pdbx_description
1 polymer ?
#
loop_
_entity_poly.entity_id
_entity_poly.type
_entity_poly.pdbx_seq_one_letter_code
_entity_poly.pdbx_strand_id
1 'polypeptide(L)'
;MQASPGRRRCCGSPTWSRMRVWSRRRRVGSRSICGRRPRSEGRRCMADEIVIRPARVEDVPQIMAIERASYSMPWTEATFRGLIERSDADVLAAEVGGRVVGYAAWWVVVDQGELGNLAVAPEWRRRGVGTRLLEAVIEQSRGRGVRELFLEVRVSNDGAQRLYQRHGFREVGRRRNYYSAPVEDALVMCKLLDV
;
A
#
# COMPACT_ATOMS: atom_id res chain seq x y z
N MET A 1 47.48 -33.02 9.61
CA MET A 1 48.23 -31.79 9.27
C MET A 1 47.46 -30.59 9.81
N GLN A 2 48.00 -30.02 10.88
CA GLN A 2 47.88 -28.67 11.44
C GLN A 2 46.64 -27.79 11.15
N ALA A 3 45.98 -27.44 12.25
CA ALA A 3 45.16 -26.25 12.42
C ALA A 3 46.04 -24.98 12.54
N SER A 4 45.55 -23.82 12.07
CA SER A 4 45.41 -22.60 12.90
C SER A 4 44.82 -21.40 12.14
N PRO A 5 44.15 -20.47 12.86
CA PRO A 5 43.29 -19.44 12.29
C PRO A 5 43.88 -18.01 12.38
N GLY A 6 43.55 -17.16 11.41
CA GLY A 6 43.88 -15.74 11.41
C GLY A 6 42.83 -14.90 12.14
N ARG A 7 43.19 -14.36 13.31
CA ARG A 7 42.50 -13.26 14.01
C ARG A 7 42.75 -11.93 13.26
N ARG A 8 41.80 -11.00 13.28
CA ARG A 8 41.90 -9.71 14.02
C ARG A 8 40.63 -8.86 13.90
N ARG A 9 40.39 -8.14 15.00
CA ARG A 9 39.32 -7.18 15.32
C ARG A 9 39.64 -5.79 14.76
N CYS A 10 38.60 -4.99 14.50
CA CYS A 10 38.49 -3.53 14.72
C CYS A 10 36.99 -3.25 14.91
N CYS A 11 36.44 -2.88 16.08
CA CYS A 11 36.57 -1.63 16.86
C CYS A 11 36.13 -0.39 16.08
N GLY A 12 35.08 0.31 16.54
CA GLY A 12 34.78 1.68 16.13
C GLY A 12 33.32 2.14 16.25
N SER A 13 32.77 2.19 17.46
CA SER A 13 31.60 3.02 17.79
C SER A 13 32.06 4.42 18.23
N PRO A 14 31.29 5.48 17.90
CA PRO A 14 31.19 6.66 18.76
C PRO A 14 29.71 7.03 19.01
N THR A 15 29.19 6.80 20.22
CA THR A 15 29.03 7.77 21.32
C THR A 15 28.11 8.96 21.05
N TRP A 16 27.00 8.97 21.79
CA TRP A 16 26.11 10.10 22.07
C TRP A 16 26.80 11.24 22.84
N SER A 17 26.43 12.49 22.52
CA SER A 17 26.35 13.68 23.38
C SER A 17 26.26 14.90 22.43
N ARG A 18 25.38 15.89 22.55
CA ARG A 18 25.08 16.67 23.75
C ARG A 18 23.89 17.59 23.47
N MET A 19 23.01 17.72 24.47
CA MET A 19 22.04 18.80 24.63
C MET A 19 22.75 20.16 24.71
N ARG A 20 22.13 21.23 24.18
CA ARG A 20 22.16 22.56 24.80
C ARG A 20 20.83 23.28 24.63
N VAL A 21 20.15 23.38 25.76
CA VAL A 21 19.12 24.36 26.11
C VAL A 21 19.74 25.75 26.12
N TRP A 22 19.12 26.73 25.46
CA TRP A 22 19.24 28.15 25.82
C TRP A 22 17.86 28.80 25.89
N SER A 23 17.50 29.10 27.13
CA SER A 23 16.47 30.03 27.57
C SER A 23 16.84 31.48 27.26
N ARG A 24 15.86 32.34 26.93
CA ARG A 24 15.57 33.58 27.69
C ARG A 24 14.41 34.43 27.11
N ARG A 25 13.39 34.59 27.96
CA ARG A 25 12.63 35.80 28.37
C ARG A 25 12.03 36.76 27.32
N ARG A 26 10.69 36.70 27.28
CA ARG A 26 9.67 37.77 27.50
C ARG A 26 10.01 39.21 27.06
N ARG A 27 9.14 39.77 26.21
CA ARG A 27 8.53 41.10 26.42
C ARG A 27 7.02 41.01 26.29
N VAL A 28 6.35 41.54 27.31
CA VAL A 28 4.91 41.80 27.37
C VAL A 28 4.70 43.17 26.74
N GLY A 29 3.90 43.24 25.68
CA GLY A 29 3.39 44.48 25.11
C GLY A 29 1.87 44.41 25.13
N SER A 30 1.25 45.17 26.02
CA SER A 30 -0.18 45.38 26.04
C SER A 30 -0.57 46.29 24.87
N ARG A 31 -1.67 45.94 24.17
CA ARG A 31 -2.70 46.88 23.73
C ARG A 31 -3.82 46.17 22.98
N SER A 32 -5.01 46.71 23.22
CA SER A 32 -6.22 46.66 22.40
C SER A 32 -6.95 45.32 22.29
N ILE A 33 -7.91 45.16 23.21
CA ILE A 33 -9.17 44.48 23.00
C ILE A 33 -9.81 45.09 21.73
N CYS A 34 -9.73 44.37 20.61
CA CYS A 34 -10.62 44.58 19.48
C CYS A 34 -11.52 43.35 19.38
N GLY A 35 -12.81 43.56 19.63
CA GLY A 35 -13.83 42.54 19.45
C GLY A 35 -13.77 42.01 18.02
N ARG A 36 -13.44 40.73 17.88
CA ARG A 36 -13.60 40.00 16.61
C ARG A 36 -14.48 38.80 16.89
N ARG A 37 -15.73 38.98 16.42
CA ARG A 37 -16.72 38.04 15.90
C ARG A 37 -16.68 36.60 16.43
N PRO A 38 -17.84 35.99 16.74
CA PRO A 38 -17.88 34.57 17.10
C PRO A 38 -17.13 33.77 16.03
N ARG A 39 -16.13 33.01 16.47
CA ARG A 39 -15.46 32.01 15.64
C ARG A 39 -16.57 31.11 15.12
N SER A 40 -16.88 31.20 13.84
CA SER A 40 -17.71 30.22 13.15
C SER A 40 -17.13 28.86 13.49
N GLU A 41 -17.88 28.08 14.27
CA GLU A 41 -17.57 26.71 14.59
C GLU A 41 -17.13 26.01 13.32
N GLY A 42 -15.96 25.39 13.42
CA GLY A 42 -15.32 24.77 12.27
C GLY A 42 -16.31 23.86 11.58
N ARG A 43 -16.63 24.18 10.32
CA ARG A 43 -16.70 23.15 9.31
C ARG A 43 -15.37 22.40 9.42
N ARG A 44 -15.34 21.35 10.24
CA ARG A 44 -14.39 20.27 10.04
C ARG A 44 -14.58 19.94 8.57
N CYS A 45 -13.57 20.21 7.76
CA CYS A 45 -13.43 19.50 6.50
C CYS A 45 -13.50 18.03 6.92
N MET A 46 -14.66 17.39 6.72
CA MET A 46 -14.72 15.94 6.85
C MET A 46 -13.78 15.46 5.77
N ALA A 47 -12.56 15.08 6.17
CA ALA A 47 -11.74 14.25 5.32
C ALA A 47 -12.57 12.99 5.18
N ASP A 48 -13.20 12.81 4.02
CA ASP A 48 -14.06 11.66 3.79
C ASP A 48 -13.24 10.40 4.13
N GLU A 49 -13.73 9.64 5.10
CA GLU A 49 -13.02 8.49 5.65
C GLU A 49 -12.92 7.42 4.56
N ILE A 50 -11.71 6.91 4.34
CA ILE A 50 -11.53 5.75 3.48
C ILE A 50 -12.01 4.52 4.26
N VAL A 51 -12.87 3.71 3.67
CA VAL A 51 -13.36 2.46 4.24
C VAL A 51 -12.91 1.32 3.33
N ILE A 52 -12.30 0.28 3.90
CA ILE A 52 -11.96 -0.93 3.14
C ILE A 52 -13.01 -2.00 3.46
N ARG A 53 -13.59 -2.61 2.42
CA ARG A 53 -14.62 -3.63 2.55
C ARG A 53 -14.54 -4.63 1.39
N PRO A 54 -15.11 -5.84 1.51
CA PRO A 54 -15.37 -6.70 0.36
C PRO A 54 -16.15 -5.93 -0.72
N ALA A 55 -15.72 -6.08 -1.96
CA ALA A 55 -16.42 -5.59 -3.13
C ALA A 55 -17.68 -6.42 -3.36
N ARG A 56 -18.71 -5.75 -3.83
CA ARG A 56 -19.96 -6.37 -4.24
C ARG A 56 -20.07 -6.31 -5.76
N VAL A 57 -20.99 -7.09 -6.30
CA VAL A 57 -21.23 -7.13 -7.75
C VAL A 57 -21.63 -5.75 -8.30
N GLU A 58 -22.29 -4.92 -7.49
CA GLU A 58 -22.70 -3.56 -7.84
C GLU A 58 -21.51 -2.57 -7.92
N ASP A 59 -20.37 -2.90 -7.32
CA ASP A 59 -19.16 -2.08 -7.38
C ASP A 59 -18.39 -2.27 -8.69
N VAL A 60 -18.64 -3.37 -9.41
CA VAL A 60 -17.87 -3.77 -10.59
C VAL A 60 -17.81 -2.68 -11.66
N PRO A 61 -18.88 -1.94 -12.00
CA PRO A 61 -18.79 -0.81 -12.92
C PRO A 61 -17.78 0.27 -12.49
N GLN A 62 -17.71 0.59 -11.18
CA GLN A 62 -16.74 1.56 -10.65
C GLN A 62 -15.31 1.00 -10.64
N ILE A 63 -15.15 -0.28 -10.28
CA ILE A 63 -13.87 -0.99 -10.35
C ILE A 63 -13.33 -0.98 -11.78
N MET A 64 -14.19 -1.28 -12.77
CA MET A 64 -13.83 -1.29 -14.19
C MET A 64 -13.39 0.09 -14.70
N ALA A 65 -13.98 1.17 -14.19
CA ALA A 65 -13.52 2.52 -14.51
C ALA A 65 -12.08 2.78 -14.00
N ILE A 66 -11.76 2.31 -12.79
CA ILE A 66 -10.42 2.43 -12.20
C ILE A 66 -9.42 1.54 -12.92
N GLU A 67 -9.80 0.30 -13.24
CA GLU A 67 -8.98 -0.68 -13.97
C GLU A 67 -8.56 -0.12 -15.34
N ARG A 68 -9.52 0.37 -16.14
CA ARG A 68 -9.25 0.97 -17.45
C ARG A 68 -8.38 2.23 -17.38
N ALA A 69 -8.48 3.00 -16.30
CA ALA A 69 -7.65 4.19 -16.09
C ALA A 69 -6.25 3.87 -15.54
N SER A 70 -6.01 2.64 -15.08
CA SER A 70 -4.77 2.25 -14.38
C SER A 70 -3.91 1.28 -15.18
N TYR A 71 -4.52 0.45 -16.04
CA TYR A 71 -3.83 -0.60 -16.79
C TYR A 71 -4.00 -0.44 -18.30
N SER A 72 -2.93 -0.70 -19.04
CA SER A 72 -2.94 -0.75 -20.51
C SER A 72 -3.66 -1.99 -21.06
N MET A 73 -3.74 -3.05 -20.27
CA MET A 73 -4.47 -4.29 -20.57
C MET A 73 -5.42 -4.58 -19.41
N PRO A 74 -6.56 -3.87 -19.34
CA PRO A 74 -7.49 -4.02 -18.24
C PRO A 74 -8.11 -5.42 -18.23
N TRP A 75 -8.28 -5.98 -17.03
CA TRP A 75 -9.12 -7.17 -16.85
C TRP A 75 -10.56 -6.90 -17.27
N THR A 76 -11.27 -8.00 -17.57
CA THR A 76 -12.67 -7.92 -17.99
C THR A 76 -13.59 -7.83 -16.79
N GLU A 77 -14.80 -7.31 -17.01
CA GLU A 77 -15.86 -7.32 -16.00
C GLU A 77 -16.21 -8.74 -15.53
N ALA A 78 -16.20 -9.72 -16.44
CA ALA A 78 -16.42 -11.12 -16.12
C ALA A 78 -15.38 -11.67 -15.15
N THR A 79 -14.11 -11.24 -15.28
CA THR A 79 -13.03 -11.61 -14.35
C THR A 79 -13.36 -11.16 -12.92
N PHE A 80 -13.77 -9.90 -12.73
CA PHE A 80 -14.11 -9.40 -11.39
C PHE A 80 -15.35 -10.07 -10.81
N ARG A 81 -16.40 -10.26 -11.61
CA ARG A 81 -17.61 -10.97 -11.17
C ARG A 81 -17.27 -12.40 -10.72
N GLY A 82 -16.48 -13.13 -11.50
CA GLY A 82 -16.04 -14.48 -11.15
C GLY A 82 -15.16 -14.53 -9.89
N LEU A 83 -14.30 -13.52 -9.67
CA LEU A 83 -13.49 -13.45 -8.44
C LEU A 83 -14.33 -13.17 -7.20
N ILE A 84 -15.38 -12.35 -7.29
CA ILE A 84 -16.27 -12.05 -6.16
C ILE A 84 -17.06 -13.28 -5.69
N GLU A 85 -17.36 -14.21 -6.60
CA GLU A 85 -18.16 -15.42 -6.31
C GLU A 85 -17.31 -16.60 -5.80
N ARG A 86 -15.99 -16.53 -5.94
CA ARG A 86 -15.06 -17.59 -5.55
C ARG A 86 -14.80 -17.58 -4.04
N SER A 87 -14.65 -18.76 -3.45
CA SER A 87 -14.32 -18.91 -2.02
C SER A 87 -12.83 -18.75 -1.72
N ASP A 88 -11.97 -18.99 -2.71
CA ASP A 88 -10.52 -18.89 -2.62
C ASP A 88 -9.97 -17.51 -3.01
N ALA A 89 -10.82 -16.60 -3.48
CA ALA A 89 -10.47 -15.25 -3.91
C ALA A 89 -11.26 -14.19 -3.16
N ASP A 90 -10.74 -12.97 -3.10
CA ASP A 90 -11.51 -11.79 -2.72
C ASP A 90 -11.18 -10.62 -3.64
N VAL A 91 -12.16 -9.74 -3.81
CA VAL A 91 -11.96 -8.39 -4.31
C VAL A 91 -12.31 -7.43 -3.17
N LEU A 92 -11.36 -6.60 -2.75
CA LEU A 92 -11.57 -5.53 -1.78
C LEU A 92 -11.81 -4.22 -2.51
N ALA A 93 -12.77 -3.43 -2.03
CA ALA A 93 -13.02 -2.07 -2.47
C ALA A 93 -12.59 -1.08 -1.38
N ALA A 94 -11.91 0.00 -1.80
CA ALA A 94 -11.74 1.19 -1.00
C ALA A 94 -12.85 2.19 -1.35
N GLU A 95 -13.69 2.52 -0.38
CA GLU A 95 -14.83 3.41 -0.54
C GLU A 95 -14.59 4.73 0.20
N VAL A 96 -15.02 5.83 -0.41
CA VAL A 96 -15.05 7.15 0.21
C VAL A 96 -16.38 7.83 -0.15
N GLY A 97 -17.20 8.14 0.86
CA GLY A 97 -18.49 8.79 0.65
C GLY A 97 -19.44 8.04 -0.31
N GLY A 98 -19.49 6.70 -0.23
CA GLY A 98 -20.31 5.87 -1.12
C GLY A 98 -19.70 5.58 -2.50
N ARG A 99 -18.54 6.14 -2.82
CA ARG A 99 -17.86 5.94 -4.12
C ARG A 99 -16.65 5.04 -3.96
N VAL A 100 -16.50 4.07 -4.86
CA VAL A 100 -15.29 3.24 -4.94
C VAL A 100 -14.15 4.06 -5.56
N VAL A 101 -13.05 4.16 -4.83
CA VAL A 101 -11.86 4.95 -5.20
C VAL A 101 -10.61 4.10 -5.41
N GLY A 102 -10.68 2.80 -5.10
CA GLY A 102 -9.63 1.84 -5.36
C GLY A 102 -10.12 0.42 -5.10
N TYR A 103 -9.35 -0.57 -5.55
CA TYR A 103 -9.61 -1.97 -5.26
C TYR A 103 -8.32 -2.78 -5.22
N ALA A 104 -8.41 -3.97 -4.63
CA ALA A 104 -7.39 -5.00 -4.69
C ALA A 104 -8.05 -6.36 -4.92
N ALA A 105 -7.56 -7.14 -5.87
CA ALA A 105 -8.01 -8.50 -6.16
C ALA A 105 -6.88 -9.48 -5.85
N TRP A 106 -7.18 -10.48 -5.03
CA TRP A 106 -6.20 -11.46 -4.58
C TRP A 106 -6.86 -12.83 -4.36
N TRP A 107 -6.06 -13.89 -4.33
CA TRP A 107 -6.55 -15.25 -4.10
C TRP A 107 -5.51 -16.13 -3.41
N VAL A 108 -5.97 -17.26 -2.89
CA VAL A 108 -5.17 -18.26 -2.18
C VAL A 108 -4.98 -19.49 -3.06
N VAL A 109 -3.75 -20.00 -3.10
CA VAL A 109 -3.38 -21.28 -3.72
C VAL A 109 -2.62 -22.09 -2.68
N VAL A 110 -3.28 -23.09 -2.10
CA VAL A 110 -2.74 -23.91 -1.00
C VAL A 110 -2.36 -23.03 0.20
N ASP A 111 -1.06 -22.82 0.47
CA ASP A 111 -0.54 -21.97 1.55
C ASP A 111 0.11 -20.68 1.05
N GLN A 112 -0.06 -20.37 -0.24
CA GLN A 112 0.43 -19.16 -0.90
C GLN A 112 -0.75 -18.25 -1.25
N GLY A 113 -0.50 -16.94 -1.25
CA GLY A 113 -1.43 -15.92 -1.71
C GLY A 113 -0.86 -15.20 -2.91
N GLU A 114 -1.73 -14.75 -3.81
CA GLU A 114 -1.38 -13.98 -4.99
C GLU A 114 -2.17 -12.68 -5.00
N LEU A 115 -1.48 -11.55 -4.98
CA LEU A 115 -2.07 -10.24 -5.22
C LEU A 115 -1.99 -9.94 -6.71
N GLY A 116 -3.11 -10.09 -7.41
CA GLY A 116 -3.18 -9.90 -8.86
C GLY A 116 -3.18 -8.42 -9.27
N ASN A 117 -4.30 -7.72 -9.04
CA ASN A 117 -4.42 -6.30 -9.37
C ASN A 117 -4.69 -5.47 -8.12
N LEU A 118 -4.00 -4.34 -7.99
CA LEU A 118 -4.23 -3.30 -6.99
C LEU A 118 -4.15 -1.94 -7.68
N ALA A 119 -5.28 -1.23 -7.71
CA ALA A 119 -5.34 0.07 -8.35
C ALA A 119 -6.15 1.08 -7.53
N VAL A 120 -5.81 2.35 -7.74
CA VAL A 120 -6.45 3.50 -7.12
C VAL A 120 -6.78 4.50 -8.22
N ALA A 121 -8.00 5.03 -8.16
CA ALA A 121 -8.48 6.07 -9.06
C ALA A 121 -7.46 7.22 -9.14
N PRO A 122 -7.09 7.73 -10.32
CA PRO A 122 -6.02 8.72 -10.49
C PRO A 122 -6.07 9.90 -9.51
N GLU A 123 -7.27 10.43 -9.26
CA GLU A 123 -7.53 11.57 -8.39
C GLU A 123 -7.37 11.27 -6.88
N TRP A 124 -7.38 9.98 -6.50
CA TRP A 124 -7.22 9.47 -5.12
C TRP A 124 -5.83 8.90 -4.83
N ARG A 125 -4.93 8.88 -5.82
CA ARG A 125 -3.55 8.40 -5.64
C ARG A 125 -2.77 9.29 -4.67
N ARG A 126 -1.77 8.69 -4.01
CA ARG A 126 -0.90 9.36 -3.00
C ARG A 126 -1.64 9.90 -1.76
N ARG A 127 -2.84 9.38 -1.48
CA ARG A 127 -3.63 9.68 -0.27
C ARG A 127 -3.72 8.51 0.72
N GLY A 128 -2.84 7.52 0.58
CA GLY A 128 -2.82 6.33 1.45
C GLY A 128 -3.80 5.21 1.07
N VAL A 129 -4.65 5.37 0.05
CA VAL A 129 -5.63 4.34 -0.37
C VAL A 129 -4.95 3.01 -0.72
N GLY A 130 -3.91 3.03 -1.55
CA GLY A 130 -3.19 1.82 -1.96
C GLY A 130 -2.49 1.12 -0.79
N THR A 131 -1.98 1.88 0.18
CA THR A 131 -1.43 1.35 1.43
C THR A 131 -2.49 0.60 2.22
N ARG A 132 -3.66 1.22 2.43
CA ARG A 132 -4.76 0.60 3.19
C ARG A 132 -5.31 -0.66 2.53
N LEU A 133 -5.41 -0.67 1.20
CA LEU A 133 -5.79 -1.86 0.44
C LEU A 133 -4.77 -3.00 0.62
N LEU A 134 -3.48 -2.68 0.48
CA LEU A 134 -2.41 -3.67 0.62
C LEU A 134 -2.31 -4.22 2.05
N GLU A 135 -2.44 -3.37 3.07
CA GLU A 135 -2.49 -3.77 4.47
C GLU A 135 -3.68 -4.71 4.74
N ALA A 136 -4.86 -4.40 4.18
CA ALA A 136 -6.03 -5.27 4.31
C ALA A 136 -5.82 -6.64 3.65
N VAL A 137 -5.21 -6.69 2.46
CA VAL A 137 -4.86 -7.97 1.80
C VAL A 137 -3.88 -8.78 2.65
N ILE A 138 -2.82 -8.15 3.18
CA ILE A 138 -1.84 -8.83 4.04
C ILE A 138 -2.53 -9.41 5.29
N GLU A 139 -3.41 -8.65 5.91
CA GLU A 139 -4.11 -9.08 7.11
C GLU A 139 -5.07 -10.24 6.83
N GLN A 140 -5.85 -10.15 5.75
CA GLN A 140 -6.71 -11.26 5.33
C GLN A 140 -5.92 -12.51 4.93
N SER A 141 -4.76 -12.32 4.29
CA SER A 141 -3.85 -13.43 3.93
C SER A 141 -3.40 -14.17 5.18
N ARG A 142 -2.97 -13.46 6.23
CA ARG A 142 -2.62 -14.06 7.52
C ARG A 142 -3.80 -14.81 8.13
N GLY A 143 -4.98 -14.20 8.14
CA GLY A 143 -6.21 -14.84 8.65
C GLY A 143 -6.59 -16.12 7.91
N ARG A 144 -6.16 -16.29 6.65
CA ARG A 144 -6.36 -17.52 5.85
C ARG A 144 -5.17 -18.50 5.93
N GLY A 145 -4.17 -18.24 6.77
CA GLY A 145 -3.01 -19.12 6.93
C GLY A 145 -2.01 -19.07 5.77
N VAL A 146 -2.06 -18.03 4.93
CA VAL A 146 -1.09 -17.81 3.86
C VAL A 146 0.28 -17.49 4.46
N ARG A 147 1.32 -18.22 4.04
CA ARG A 147 2.71 -18.04 4.51
C ARG A 147 3.53 -17.13 3.60
N GLU A 148 3.19 -17.11 2.32
CA GLU A 148 3.90 -16.34 1.30
C GLU A 148 2.90 -15.62 0.41
N LEU A 149 3.01 -14.29 0.33
CA LEU A 149 2.18 -13.46 -0.54
C LEU A 149 3.01 -12.96 -1.72
N PHE A 150 2.64 -13.36 -2.92
CA PHE A 150 3.30 -13.03 -4.17
C PHE A 150 2.55 -11.94 -4.94
N LEU A 151 3.27 -11.27 -5.81
CA LEU A 151 2.74 -10.35 -6.81
C LEU A 151 3.71 -10.17 -7.97
N GLU A 152 3.18 -9.74 -9.11
CA GLU A 152 3.97 -9.23 -10.23
C GLU A 152 3.79 -7.72 -10.43
N VAL A 153 4.89 -7.04 -10.71
CA VAL A 153 4.88 -5.60 -10.98
C VAL A 153 5.79 -5.26 -12.15
N ARG A 154 5.32 -4.36 -13.03
CA ARG A 154 6.13 -3.79 -14.14
C ARG A 154 7.43 -3.19 -13.60
N VAL A 155 8.53 -3.46 -14.31
CA VAL A 155 9.86 -2.91 -13.95
C VAL A 155 9.90 -1.38 -13.99
N SER A 156 9.07 -0.73 -14.81
CA SER A 156 8.93 0.72 -14.89
C SER A 156 8.05 1.33 -13.79
N ASN A 157 7.30 0.52 -13.02
CA ASN A 157 6.36 1.01 -12.03
C ASN A 157 7.01 1.21 -10.65
N ASP A 158 7.97 2.15 -10.57
CA ASP A 158 8.69 2.45 -9.34
C ASP A 158 7.77 2.85 -8.17
N GLY A 159 6.62 3.44 -8.49
CA GLY A 159 5.62 3.84 -7.49
C GLY A 159 5.06 2.65 -6.73
N ALA A 160 4.62 1.63 -7.46
CA ALA A 160 4.12 0.39 -6.88
C ALA A 160 5.24 -0.42 -6.22
N GLN A 161 6.40 -0.54 -6.86
CA GLN A 161 7.57 -1.23 -6.28
C GLN A 161 7.94 -0.65 -4.90
N ARG A 162 8.03 0.67 -4.77
CA ARG A 162 8.31 1.32 -3.47
C ARG A 162 7.21 1.08 -2.44
N LEU A 163 5.94 0.99 -2.86
CA LEU A 163 4.84 0.66 -1.97
C LEU A 163 5.03 -0.76 -1.40
N TYR A 164 5.25 -1.74 -2.28
CA TYR A 164 5.46 -3.13 -1.88
C TYR A 164 6.70 -3.31 -1.00
N GLN A 165 7.83 -2.71 -1.37
CA GLN A 165 9.08 -2.76 -0.59
C GLN A 165 8.88 -2.22 0.83
N ARG A 166 8.17 -1.09 1.00
CA ARG A 166 7.85 -0.52 2.32
C ARG A 166 7.00 -1.43 3.19
N HIS A 167 6.26 -2.36 2.61
CA HIS A 167 5.47 -3.36 3.34
C HIS A 167 6.17 -4.72 3.43
N GLY A 168 7.47 -4.76 3.14
CA GLY A 168 8.33 -5.92 3.36
C GLY A 168 8.30 -6.95 2.24
N PHE A 169 7.74 -6.63 1.07
CA PHE A 169 7.94 -7.44 -0.12
C PHE A 169 9.38 -7.29 -0.62
N ARG A 170 9.95 -8.39 -1.10
CA ARG A 170 11.28 -8.46 -1.69
C ARG A 170 11.19 -9.06 -3.09
N GLU A 171 12.04 -8.60 -4.00
CA GLU A 171 12.17 -9.22 -5.32
C GLU A 171 12.73 -10.63 -5.15
N VAL A 172 12.06 -11.62 -5.75
CA VAL A 172 12.47 -13.04 -5.73
C VAL A 172 12.69 -13.59 -7.14
N GLY A 173 12.34 -12.83 -8.18
CA GLY A 173 12.55 -13.23 -9.55
C GLY A 173 12.11 -12.17 -10.55
N ARG A 174 12.33 -12.48 -11.82
CA ARG A 174 11.96 -11.62 -12.95
C ARG A 174 11.39 -12.47 -14.08
N ARG A 175 10.20 -12.11 -14.57
CA ARG A 175 9.59 -12.72 -15.75
C ARG A 175 9.85 -11.84 -16.96
N ARG A 176 10.59 -12.37 -17.93
CA ARG A 176 10.93 -11.64 -19.16
C ARG A 176 9.71 -11.50 -20.07
N ASN A 177 9.51 -10.31 -20.66
CA ASN A 177 8.42 -10.03 -21.61
C ASN A 177 7.03 -10.47 -21.09
N TYR A 178 6.79 -10.32 -19.79
CA TYR A 178 5.57 -10.77 -19.15
C TYR A 178 4.35 -9.94 -19.57
N TYR A 179 4.53 -8.63 -19.69
CA TYR A 179 3.53 -7.74 -20.24
C TYR A 179 3.78 -7.54 -21.73
N SER A 180 2.72 -7.37 -22.53
CA SER A 180 2.80 -7.27 -24.00
C SER A 180 2.48 -5.87 -24.55
N ALA A 181 1.88 -4.98 -23.76
CA ALA A 181 1.52 -3.63 -24.17
C ALA A 181 1.90 -2.57 -23.11
N PRO A 182 3.04 -1.88 -23.24
CA PRO A 182 4.19 -2.26 -24.06
C PRO A 182 4.82 -3.57 -23.58
N VAL A 183 5.64 -4.19 -24.43
CA VAL A 183 6.43 -5.38 -24.05
C VAL A 183 7.36 -5.00 -22.92
N GLU A 184 7.22 -5.68 -21.78
CA GLU A 184 7.95 -5.32 -20.58
C GLU A 184 8.09 -6.50 -19.62
N ASP A 185 9.22 -6.55 -18.92
CA ASP A 185 9.46 -7.49 -17.83
C ASP A 185 8.57 -7.21 -16.61
N ALA A 186 8.29 -8.27 -15.85
CA ALA A 186 7.74 -8.16 -14.51
C ALA A 186 8.78 -8.56 -13.46
N LEU A 187 8.86 -7.80 -12.38
CA LEU A 187 9.47 -8.26 -11.15
C LEU A 187 8.44 -9.12 -10.41
N VAL A 188 8.87 -10.29 -9.96
CA VAL A 188 8.11 -11.12 -9.01
C VAL A 188 8.58 -10.73 -7.63
N MET A 189 7.65 -10.29 -6.79
CA MET A 189 7.93 -9.91 -5.41
C MET A 189 7.17 -10.82 -4.45
N CYS A 190 7.80 -11.13 -3.32
CA CYS A 190 7.23 -11.99 -2.28
C CYS A 190 7.37 -11.33 -0.91
N LYS A 191 6.35 -11.50 -0.07
CA LYS A 191 6.37 -11.21 1.36
C LYS A 191 6.12 -12.48 2.14
N LEU A 192 7.03 -12.83 3.04
CA LEU A 192 6.79 -13.84 4.06
C LEU A 192 5.84 -13.29 5.13
N LEU A 193 4.86 -14.09 5.50
CA LEU A 193 3.86 -13.78 6.53
C LEU A 193 4.07 -14.71 7.72
N ASP A 194 4.22 -14.12 8.89
CA ASP A 194 4.18 -14.85 10.15
C ASP A 194 2.70 -15.17 10.44
N VAL A 195 2.37 -16.46 10.42
CA VAL A 195 1.03 -17.02 10.69
C VAL A 195 1.02 -17.85 11.97
#